data_AF-A0A3A4P034-F1
#
_entry.id   AF-A0A3A4P034-F1
#
_cell.length_a   1.000
_cell.length_b   1.000
_cell.length_c   1.000
_cell.angle_alpha   90.00
_cell.angle_beta   90.00
_cell.angle_gamma   90.00
#
_symmetry.space_group_name_H-M   'P 1'
#
loop_
_entity.id
_entity.type
_entity.pdbx_description
1 polymer ?
#
loop_
_entity_poly.entity_id
_entity_poly.type
_entity_poly.pdbx_seq_one_letter_code
_entity_poly.pdbx_strand_id
1 'polypeptide(L)'
;MPGEREAFDFDALIVSIRQAHSQLSAQAGKAVNVSLTLRNWLIGAYIREYEQNGTDRAKYGTTLLETLADRLSNTGIKSVSARSLRLYRQFYLIYPEIRQTLTANSSSQEGNHDQFR
;
A
#
# COMPACT_ATOMS: atom_id res chain seq x y z
N MET A 1 11.29 -39.08 36.23
CA MET A 1 12.42 -38.80 35.32
C MET A 1 12.41 -37.30 35.03
N PRO A 2 13.39 -36.53 35.48
CA PRO A 2 13.41 -35.09 35.27
C PRO A 2 13.73 -34.79 33.80
N GLY A 3 12.95 -33.91 33.19
CA GLY A 3 12.99 -33.63 31.76
C GLY A 3 14.29 -32.95 31.33
N GLU A 4 14.88 -33.50 30.26
CA GLU A 4 15.79 -32.79 29.39
C GLU A 4 15.01 -31.63 28.78
N ARG A 5 15.17 -30.43 29.34
CA ARG A 5 14.91 -29.21 28.57
C ARG A 5 15.94 -29.24 27.45
N GLU A 6 15.52 -29.46 26.21
CA GLU A 6 16.36 -29.15 25.04
C GLU A 6 16.92 -27.75 25.26
N ALA A 7 18.22 -27.70 25.55
CA ALA A 7 18.86 -26.46 25.96
C ALA A 7 18.88 -25.56 24.72
N PHE A 8 18.34 -24.35 24.87
CA PHE A 8 18.55 -23.29 23.91
C PHE A 8 20.02 -22.90 23.95
N ASP A 9 20.82 -23.62 23.17
CA ASP A 9 22.27 -23.45 23.06
C ASP A 9 22.62 -22.37 22.02
N PHE A 10 23.92 -22.17 21.82
CA PHE A 10 24.40 -21.13 20.93
C PHE A 10 24.00 -21.38 19.47
N ASP A 11 23.99 -22.63 19.01
CA ASP A 11 23.58 -22.97 17.65
C ASP A 11 22.07 -22.75 17.45
N ALA A 12 21.25 -23.13 18.45
CA ALA A 12 19.83 -22.83 18.47
C ALA A 12 19.55 -21.31 18.46
N LEU A 13 20.36 -20.52 19.17
CA LEU A 13 20.29 -19.06 19.14
C LEU A 13 20.60 -18.50 17.74
N ILE A 14 21.68 -18.95 17.10
CA ILE A 14 22.06 -18.51 15.75
C ILE A 14 20.95 -18.84 14.75
N VAL A 15 20.39 -20.06 14.80
CA VAL A 15 19.27 -20.46 13.93
C VAL A 15 18.06 -19.57 14.17
N SER A 16 17.72 -19.32 15.44
CA SER A 16 16.56 -18.48 15.81
C SER A 16 16.70 -17.04 15.32
N ILE A 17 17.87 -16.42 15.47
CA ILE A 17 18.13 -15.06 14.96
C ILE A 17 18.02 -15.01 13.44
N ARG A 18 18.61 -15.98 12.73
CA ARG A 18 18.56 -16.04 11.26
C ARG A 18 17.13 -16.22 10.77
N GLN A 19 16.35 -17.06 11.44
CA GLN A 19 14.95 -17.28 11.11
C GLN A 19 14.12 -16.02 11.34
N ALA A 20 14.27 -15.37 12.50
CA ALA A 20 13.58 -14.11 12.80
C ALA A 20 13.92 -13.03 11.75
N HIS A 21 15.20 -12.85 11.43
CA HIS A 21 15.64 -11.90 10.41
C HIS A 21 15.02 -12.20 9.04
N SER A 22 15.08 -13.44 8.58
CA SER A 22 14.55 -13.84 7.27
C SER A 22 13.04 -13.63 7.20
N GLN A 23 12.30 -14.08 8.22
CA GLN A 23 10.85 -13.97 8.27
C GLN A 23 10.38 -12.51 8.32
N LEU A 24 10.96 -11.70 9.21
CA LEU A 24 10.58 -10.30 9.35
C LEU A 24 10.97 -9.46 8.14
N SER A 25 12.11 -9.73 7.51
CA SER A 25 12.52 -9.04 6.28
C SER A 25 11.59 -9.39 5.11
N ALA A 26 11.22 -10.66 4.96
CA ALA A 26 10.26 -11.09 3.95
C ALA A 26 8.88 -10.46 4.18
N GLN A 27 8.42 -10.42 5.44
CA GLN A 27 7.15 -9.82 5.82
C GLN A 27 7.15 -8.30 5.57
N ALA A 28 8.24 -7.60 5.91
CA ALA A 28 8.39 -6.17 5.63
C ALA A 28 8.36 -5.89 4.12
N GLY A 29 9.09 -6.68 3.32
CA GLY A 29 9.05 -6.59 1.85
C GLY A 29 7.64 -6.79 1.30
N LYS A 30 6.90 -7.78 1.80
CA LYS A 30 5.50 -8.01 1.42
C LYS A 30 4.61 -6.82 1.80
N ALA A 31 4.75 -6.30 3.02
CA ALA A 31 3.96 -5.15 3.48
C ALA A 31 4.22 -3.90 2.62
N VAL A 32 5.48 -3.63 2.27
CA VAL A 32 5.86 -2.54 1.37
C VAL A 32 5.26 -2.73 -0.02
N ASN A 33 5.38 -3.93 -0.60
CA ASN A 33 4.84 -4.23 -1.93
C ASN A 33 3.32 -4.07 -1.98
N VAL A 34 2.60 -4.59 -0.97
CA VAL A 34 1.14 -4.41 -0.85
C VAL A 34 0.80 -2.93 -0.74
N SER A 35 1.49 -2.19 0.14
CA SER A 35 1.24 -0.76 0.35
C SER A 35 1.47 0.05 -0.92
N LEU A 36 2.54 -0.25 -1.68
CA LEU A 36 2.83 0.41 -2.96
C LEU A 36 1.77 0.10 -4.03
N THR A 37 1.36 -1.16 -4.15
CA THR A 37 0.29 -1.56 -5.08
C THR A 37 -1.02 -0.84 -4.76
N LEU A 38 -1.43 -0.82 -3.49
CA LEU A 38 -2.65 -0.15 -3.06
C LEU A 38 -2.56 1.36 -3.27
N ARG A 39 -1.44 1.99 -2.90
CA ARG A 39 -1.20 3.42 -3.14
C ARG A 39 -1.36 3.77 -4.61
N ASN A 40 -0.71 3.01 -5.49
CA ASN A 40 -0.74 3.24 -6.93
C ASN A 40 -2.16 3.07 -7.49
N TRP A 41 -2.90 2.05 -7.04
CA TRP A 41 -4.29 1.84 -7.42
C TRP A 41 -5.20 2.99 -6.96
N LEU A 42 -5.08 3.42 -5.70
CA LEU A 42 -5.86 4.51 -5.12
C LEU A 42 -5.62 5.85 -5.83
N ILE A 43 -4.36 6.16 -6.16
CA ILE A 43 -4.06 7.35 -6.96
C ILE A 43 -4.78 7.29 -8.31
N GLY A 44 -4.79 6.13 -8.97
CA GLY A 44 -5.55 5.91 -10.19
C GLY A 44 -7.05 6.16 -10.02
N ALA A 45 -7.62 5.67 -8.92
CA ALA A 45 -9.02 5.89 -8.56
C ALA A 45 -9.34 7.38 -8.38
N TYR A 46 -8.50 8.13 -7.66
CA TYR A 46 -8.69 9.58 -7.46
C TYR A 46 -8.60 10.37 -8.76
N ILE A 47 -7.66 10.03 -9.64
CA ILE A 47 -7.57 10.64 -10.97
C ILE A 47 -8.88 10.40 -11.73
N ARG A 48 -9.39 9.16 -11.71
CA ARG A 48 -10.60 8.81 -12.45
C ARG A 48 -11.85 9.50 -11.88
N GLU A 49 -11.97 9.57 -10.57
CA GLU A 49 -13.05 10.29 -9.89
C GLU A 49 -13.05 11.76 -10.28
N TYR A 50 -11.88 12.41 -10.26
CA TYR A 50 -11.73 13.79 -10.69
C TYR A 50 -12.07 13.99 -12.18
N GLU A 51 -11.64 13.08 -13.06
CA GLU A 51 -11.99 13.12 -14.48
C GLU A 51 -13.51 12.99 -14.73
N GLN A 52 -14.25 12.31 -13.85
CA GLN A 52 -15.70 12.11 -13.98
C GLN A 52 -16.50 13.25 -13.35
N ASN A 53 -16.19 13.59 -12.10
CA ASN A 53 -17.01 14.45 -11.25
C ASN A 53 -16.31 15.74 -10.81
N GLY A 54 -15.07 15.97 -11.24
CA GLY A 54 -14.31 17.18 -10.91
C GLY A 54 -14.99 18.44 -11.43
N THR A 55 -15.19 19.42 -10.55
CA THR A 55 -15.90 20.67 -10.86
C THR A 55 -15.15 21.56 -11.85
N ASP A 56 -13.82 21.55 -11.79
CA ASP A 56 -12.92 22.32 -12.66
C ASP A 56 -12.15 21.45 -13.65
N ARG A 57 -12.54 20.18 -13.85
CA ARG A 57 -11.84 19.23 -14.74
C ARG A 57 -11.66 19.75 -16.18
N ALA A 58 -12.61 20.55 -16.67
CA ALA A 58 -12.56 21.15 -18.00
C ALA A 58 -11.37 22.13 -18.18
N LYS A 59 -10.88 22.71 -17.07
CA LYS A 59 -9.72 23.60 -17.06
C LYS A 59 -8.42 22.86 -17.35
N TYR A 60 -8.31 21.62 -16.89
CA TYR A 60 -7.08 20.83 -16.99
C TYR A 60 -7.11 19.87 -18.18
N GLY A 61 -8.28 19.30 -18.51
CA GLY A 61 -8.48 18.52 -19.73
C GLY A 61 -7.36 17.52 -20.03
N THR A 62 -6.68 17.71 -21.17
CA THR A 62 -5.60 16.85 -21.63
C THR A 62 -4.28 17.02 -20.87
N THR A 63 -4.08 18.13 -20.16
CA THR A 63 -2.85 18.46 -19.42
C THR A 63 -2.92 18.11 -17.93
N LEU A 64 -3.99 17.41 -17.51
CA LEU A 64 -4.24 17.06 -16.12
C LEU A 64 -3.07 16.32 -15.49
N LEU A 65 -2.51 15.32 -16.16
CA LEU A 65 -1.49 14.46 -15.58
C LEU A 65 -0.12 15.15 -15.51
N GLU A 66 0.20 15.99 -16.48
CA GLU A 66 1.38 16.85 -16.47
C GLU A 66 1.29 17.85 -15.31
N THR A 67 0.15 18.53 -15.20
CA THR A 67 -0.08 19.51 -14.13
C THR A 67 -0.05 18.87 -12.75
N LEU A 68 -0.61 17.66 -12.61
CA LEU A 68 -0.54 16.88 -11.36
C LEU A 68 0.89 16.50 -11.02
N ALA A 69 1.68 16.01 -11.97
CA ALA A 69 3.08 15.66 -11.73
C ALA A 69 3.90 16.86 -11.24
N ASP A 70 3.74 18.01 -11.91
CA ASP A 70 4.44 19.24 -11.55
C ASP A 70 4.03 19.73 -10.15
N ARG A 71 2.73 19.73 -9.85
CA ARG A 71 2.26 20.15 -8.52
C ARG A 71 2.66 19.18 -7.42
N LEU A 72 2.56 17.87 -7.65
CA LEU A 72 2.89 16.85 -6.65
C LEU A 72 4.39 16.81 -6.34
N SER A 73 5.24 17.01 -7.36
CA SER A 73 6.69 17.11 -7.16
C SER A 73 7.06 18.30 -6.25
N ASN A 74 6.38 19.44 -6.42
CA ASN A 74 6.54 20.63 -5.56
C ASN A 74 6.02 20.44 -4.13
N THR A 75 5.16 19.44 -3.88
CA THR A 75 4.66 19.09 -2.53
C THR A 75 5.50 18.03 -1.81
N GLY A 76 6.63 17.62 -2.39
CA GLY A 76 7.56 16.66 -1.78
C GLY A 76 7.37 15.21 -2.24
N ILE A 77 6.41 14.92 -3.12
CA ILE A 77 6.23 13.59 -3.71
C ILE A 77 7.12 13.44 -4.95
N LYS A 78 8.43 13.34 -4.72
CA LYS A 78 9.47 13.40 -5.76
C LYS A 78 9.44 12.27 -6.80
N SER A 79 8.74 11.16 -6.53
CA SER A 79 8.71 9.97 -7.41
C SER A 79 7.49 9.90 -8.33
N VAL A 80 6.61 10.90 -8.32
CA VAL A 80 5.38 10.90 -9.13
C VAL A 80 5.58 11.73 -10.39
N SER A 81 5.72 11.03 -11.53
CA SER A 81 5.79 11.63 -12.86
C SER A 81 4.45 11.51 -13.60
N ALA A 82 4.26 12.28 -14.67
CA ALA A 82 3.08 12.16 -15.54
C ALA A 82 2.94 10.73 -16.11
N ARG A 83 4.08 10.07 -16.43
CA ARG A 83 4.10 8.67 -16.85
C ARG A 83 3.58 7.75 -15.75
N SER A 84 4.03 7.92 -14.51
CA SER A 84 3.58 7.13 -13.38
C SER A 84 2.07 7.31 -13.15
N LEU A 85 1.58 8.55 -13.20
CA LEU A 85 0.15 8.87 -13.06
C LEU A 85 -0.71 8.23 -14.16
N ARG A 86 -0.24 8.19 -15.42
CA ARG A 86 -0.91 7.45 -16.51
C ARG A 86 -1.02 5.97 -16.19
N LEU A 87 0.06 5.36 -15.68
CA LEU A 87 0.06 3.94 -15.29
C LEU A 87 -0.88 3.66 -14.13
N TYR A 88 -0.93 4.53 -13.12
CA TYR A 88 -1.84 4.42 -11.98
C TYR A 88 -3.30 4.50 -12.42
N ARG A 89 -3.63 5.48 -13.28
CA ARG A 89 -4.97 5.60 -13.87
C ARG A 89 -5.33 4.35 -14.66
N GLN A 90 -4.43 3.86 -15.51
CA GLN A 90 -4.65 2.63 -16.28
C GLN A 90 -4.85 1.42 -15.35
N PHE A 91 -4.07 1.32 -14.28
CA PHE A 91 -4.16 0.24 -13.32
C PHE A 91 -5.55 0.19 -12.65
N TYR A 92 -6.08 1.34 -12.23
CA TYR A 92 -7.44 1.42 -11.70
C TYR A 92 -8.50 1.00 -12.74
N LEU A 93 -8.36 1.45 -13.98
CA LEU A 93 -9.32 1.13 -15.05
C LEU A 93 -9.34 -0.36 -15.43
N ILE A 94 -8.19 -1.03 -15.37
CA ILE A 94 -8.10 -2.47 -15.68
C ILE A 94 -8.64 -3.32 -14.54
N TYR A 95 -8.41 -2.91 -13.28
CA TYR A 95 -8.76 -3.71 -12.10
C TYR A 95 -9.65 -2.94 -11.09
N PRO A 96 -10.86 -2.49 -11.48
CA PRO A 96 -11.76 -1.77 -10.58
C PRO A 96 -12.23 -2.62 -9.38
N GLU A 97 -12.24 -3.95 -9.51
CA GLU A 97 -12.68 -4.91 -8.50
C GLU A 97 -11.80 -4.96 -7.25
N ILE A 98 -10.55 -4.49 -7.30
CA ILE A 98 -9.65 -4.40 -6.14
C ILE A 98 -10.29 -3.59 -5.00
N ARG A 99 -11.21 -2.66 -5.32
CA ARG A 99 -12.00 -1.92 -4.34
C ARG A 99 -12.74 -2.83 -3.35
N GLN A 100 -13.29 -3.95 -3.82
CA GLN A 100 -14.10 -4.85 -3.00
C GLN A 100 -13.23 -5.53 -1.93
N THR A 101 -12.02 -5.95 -2.31
CA THR A 101 -11.04 -6.54 -1.40
C THR A 101 -10.52 -5.53 -0.37
N LEU A 102 -10.35 -4.27 -0.78
CA LEU A 102 -9.94 -3.19 0.13
C LEU A 102 -10.99 -2.91 1.21
N THR A 103 -12.26 -2.83 0.84
CA THR A 103 -13.37 -2.56 1.78
C THR A 103 -13.61 -3.72 2.75
N ALA A 104 -13.47 -4.97 2.29
CA ALA A 104 -13.58 -6.14 3.16
C ALA A 104 -12.53 -6.14 4.29
N ASN A 105 -11.30 -5.72 3.99
CA ASN A 105 -10.22 -5.67 4.97
C ASN A 105 -10.30 -4.47 5.93
N SER A 106 -10.85 -3.33 5.51
CA SER A 106 -11.05 -2.17 6.40
C SER A 106 -12.16 -2.41 7.43
N SER A 107 -13.27 -3.03 7.00
CA SER A 107 -14.39 -3.38 7.90
C SER A 107 -14.02 -4.41 8.97
N SER A 108 -12.93 -5.15 8.78
CA SER A 108 -12.43 -6.13 9.76
C SER A 108 -11.56 -5.50 10.86
N GLN A 109 -11.21 -4.21 10.78
CA GLN A 109 -10.40 -3.50 11.80
C GLN A 109 -11.20 -2.53 12.69
N GLU A 110 -12.48 -2.27 12.39
CA GLU A 110 -13.31 -1.33 13.18
C GLU A 110 -14.04 -1.97 14.39
N GLY A 111 -13.84 -3.26 14.66
CA GLY A 111 -14.62 -4.02 15.64
C GLY A 111 -14.01 -4.24 17.04
N ASN A 112 -12.93 -3.56 17.44
CA ASN A 112 -12.25 -3.88 18.70
C ASN A 112 -11.79 -2.65 19.51
N HIS A 113 -12.71 -1.71 19.78
CA HIS A 113 -12.47 -0.59 20.70
C HIS A 113 -13.55 -0.34 21.76
N ASP A 114 -14.57 -1.19 21.87
CA ASP A 114 -15.70 -0.99 22.82
C ASP A 114 -15.90 -2.15 23.81
N GLN A 115 -14.83 -2.62 24.47
CA GLN A 115 -14.95 -3.47 25.66
C GLN A 115 -13.90 -3.12 26.72
N PHE A 116 -14.02 -1.94 27.33
CA PHE A 116 -13.63 -1.74 28.73
C PHE A 116 -14.63 -0.80 29.39
N ARG A 117 -15.66 -1.39 30.00
CA ARG A 117 -16.44 -0.78 31.07
C ARG A 117 -16.65 -1.82 32.16
#